data_AF-A0A930IS71-F1
#
_entry.id   AF-A0A930IS71-F1
#
_cell.length_a   1.000
_cell.length_b   1.000
_cell.length_c   1.000
_cell.angle_alpha   90.00
_cell.angle_beta   90.00
_cell.angle_gamma   90.00
#
_symmetry.space_group_name_H-M   'P 1'
#
loop_
_entity.id
_entity.type
_entity.pdbx_description
1 polymer ?
#
loop_
_entity_poly.entity_id
_entity_poly.type
_entity_poly.pdbx_seq_one_letter_code
_entity_poly.pdbx_strand_id
1 'polypeptide(L)'
;IGFCRRFATYKRAHLLFTDLERLEKIVNNPERPVLFFFSGKAHPADGAGQGLIKRIFEISRMPQFLGKIIFLEDYDMQLARRLVSGVDIWMNTPTRPLEASGTSGEKAEMNGVVNLSVLDGWWVEGYREGAGWALPEKRTYQNQGYQDQLDAATIYGLLENEIAPLYFNKNQDGYSEDWVKVVKNSIATIAPHYTMKRQLDDYYDKFYESQAKRSHKLEANDNKLAKEIALWKESVAERWDSIYVVSKDEDALQDISTGHKLKVTYVIDEQGLNNAVGLELVFLKNAPVDDVNIHKVIPFKMVKTEGNHYTFEATFDATEAGAYKCAVRMYPKNDLLPHRQDFAYVKWIG
;
A
#
# COMPACT_ATOMS: atom_id res chain seq x y z
N ILE A 1 5.45 -26.99 4.99
CA ILE A 1 4.91 -25.71 4.47
C ILE A 1 3.58 -25.41 5.15
N GLY A 2 3.41 -24.22 5.74
CA GLY A 2 2.17 -23.78 6.37
C GLY A 2 1.41 -22.75 5.54
N PHE A 3 0.10 -22.92 5.41
CA PHE A 3 -0.84 -21.93 4.87
C PHE A 3 -1.94 -21.72 5.91
N CYS A 4 -1.80 -20.70 6.76
CA CYS A 4 -2.69 -20.55 7.91
C CYS A 4 -3.20 -19.13 8.08
N ARG A 5 -4.45 -18.90 7.70
CA ARG A 5 -5.10 -17.59 7.69
C ARG A 5 -6.61 -17.72 7.48
N ARG A 6 -7.34 -16.61 7.65
CA ARG A 6 -8.75 -16.55 7.26
C ARG A 6 -8.90 -16.97 5.78
N PHE A 7 -9.85 -17.86 5.52
CA PHE A 7 -10.21 -18.24 4.16
C PHE A 7 -11.08 -17.15 3.53
N ALA A 8 -10.64 -16.68 2.36
CA ALA A 8 -11.36 -15.79 1.47
C ALA A 8 -10.85 -16.04 0.05
N THR A 9 -11.67 -15.76 -0.96
CA THR A 9 -11.36 -16.06 -2.37
C THR A 9 -10.06 -15.43 -2.85
N TYR A 10 -9.81 -14.17 -2.48
CA TYR A 10 -8.59 -13.46 -2.85
C TYR A 10 -7.32 -13.98 -2.18
N LYS A 11 -7.40 -14.79 -1.11
CA LYS A 11 -6.21 -15.42 -0.51
C LYS A 11 -5.69 -16.62 -1.32
N ARG A 12 -6.49 -17.10 -2.28
CA ARG A 12 -6.21 -18.17 -3.23
C ARG A 12 -5.56 -19.42 -2.60
N ALA A 13 -6.13 -19.90 -1.49
CA ALA A 13 -5.72 -21.16 -0.86
C ALA A 13 -5.82 -22.37 -1.81
N HIS A 14 -6.66 -22.27 -2.85
CA HIS A 14 -6.85 -23.32 -3.85
C HIS A 14 -5.73 -23.39 -4.91
N LEU A 15 -4.78 -22.44 -4.95
CA LEU A 15 -3.75 -22.37 -6.01
C LEU A 15 -2.91 -23.65 -6.09
N LEU A 16 -2.59 -24.26 -4.94
CA LEU A 16 -1.84 -25.52 -4.86
C LEU A 16 -2.61 -26.75 -5.35
N PHE A 17 -3.88 -26.60 -5.73
CA PHE A 17 -4.77 -27.70 -6.10
C PHE A 17 -5.26 -27.62 -7.54
N THR A 18 -4.66 -26.73 -8.34
CA THR A 18 -4.97 -26.58 -9.77
C THR A 18 -4.44 -27.73 -10.61
N ASP A 19 -3.38 -28.41 -10.16
CA ASP A 19 -2.72 -29.54 -10.82
C ASP A 19 -2.41 -30.62 -9.78
N LEU A 20 -3.38 -31.51 -9.56
CA LEU A 20 -3.29 -32.56 -8.55
C LEU A 20 -2.22 -33.61 -8.88
N GLU A 21 -1.99 -33.87 -10.17
CA GLU A 21 -0.98 -34.85 -10.60
C GLU A 21 0.43 -34.36 -10.27
N ARG A 22 0.71 -33.07 -10.52
CA ARG A 22 1.99 -32.47 -10.14
C ARG A 22 2.15 -32.36 -8.64
N LEU A 23 1.09 -31.95 -7.92
CA LEU A 23 1.10 -31.91 -6.46
C LEU A 23 1.39 -33.30 -5.86
N GLU A 24 0.77 -34.36 -6.39
CA GLU A 24 0.99 -35.75 -5.95
C GLU A 24 2.46 -36.14 -6.05
N LYS A 25 3.13 -35.81 -7.17
CA LYS A 25 4.57 -36.08 -7.36
C LYS A 25 5.43 -35.33 -6.35
N ILE A 26 5.08 -34.09 -6.00
CA ILE A 26 5.81 -33.27 -5.04
C ILE A 26 5.70 -33.87 -3.62
N VAL A 27 4.48 -34.17 -3.17
CA VAL A 27 4.27 -34.60 -1.78
C VAL A 27 4.66 -36.06 -1.53
N ASN A 28 4.68 -36.89 -2.58
CA ASN A 28 5.07 -38.30 -2.52
C ASN A 28 6.49 -38.57 -3.06
N ASN A 29 7.30 -37.54 -3.28
CA ASN A 29 8.68 -37.74 -3.66
C ASN A 29 9.41 -38.57 -2.56
N PRO A 30 10.02 -39.72 -2.90
CA PRO A 30 10.60 -40.62 -1.91
C PRO A 30 11.85 -40.03 -1.22
N GLU A 31 12.56 -39.13 -1.90
CA GLU A 31 13.78 -38.50 -1.38
C GLU A 31 13.48 -37.14 -0.73
N ARG A 32 12.45 -36.44 -1.24
CA ARG A 32 12.15 -35.04 -0.90
C ARG A 32 10.67 -34.81 -0.62
N PRO A 33 10.06 -35.51 0.35
CA PRO A 33 8.62 -35.43 0.60
C PRO A 33 8.24 -34.06 1.19
N VAL A 34 7.29 -33.37 0.56
CA VAL A 34 6.77 -32.09 1.05
C VAL A 34 5.44 -32.29 1.80
N LEU A 35 5.31 -31.63 2.96
CA LEU A 35 4.08 -31.60 3.75
C LEU A 35 3.43 -30.23 3.73
N PHE A 36 2.11 -30.20 3.58
CA PHE A 36 1.30 -28.98 3.67
C PHE A 36 0.38 -29.01 4.89
N PHE A 37 0.45 -27.94 5.68
CA PHE A 37 -0.45 -27.70 6.81
C PHE A 37 -1.36 -26.52 6.47
N PHE A 38 -2.66 -26.79 6.37
CA PHE A 38 -3.68 -25.77 6.18
C PHE A 38 -4.41 -25.52 7.50
N SER A 39 -4.71 -24.26 7.80
CA SER A 39 -5.53 -23.93 8.96
C SER A 39 -6.21 -22.58 8.78
N GLY A 40 -7.41 -22.42 9.33
CA GLY A 40 -8.12 -21.15 9.22
C GLY A 40 -9.63 -21.32 9.28
N LYS A 41 -10.31 -20.18 9.42
CA LYS A 41 -11.76 -20.08 9.46
C LYS A 41 -12.26 -19.27 8.27
N ALA A 42 -13.39 -19.65 7.72
CA ALA A 42 -14.15 -18.80 6.80
C ALA A 42 -15.19 -18.00 7.61
N HIS A 43 -15.57 -16.83 7.11
CA HIS A 43 -16.68 -16.10 7.71
C HIS A 43 -17.99 -16.91 7.54
N PRO A 44 -18.91 -16.94 8.52
CA PRO A 44 -20.16 -17.72 8.39
C PRO A 44 -21.00 -17.36 7.16
N ALA A 45 -20.95 -16.11 6.71
CA ALA A 45 -21.62 -15.63 5.51
C ALA A 45 -20.79 -15.74 4.20
N ASP A 46 -19.55 -16.23 4.26
CA ASP A 46 -18.66 -16.38 3.09
C ASP A 46 -18.73 -17.81 2.55
N GLY A 47 -19.78 -18.09 1.78
CA GLY A 47 -20.01 -19.42 1.19
C GLY A 47 -18.88 -19.86 0.26
N ALA A 48 -18.22 -18.92 -0.44
CA ALA A 48 -17.06 -19.22 -1.27
C ALA A 48 -15.85 -19.64 -0.42
N GLY A 49 -15.58 -18.93 0.67
CA GLY A 49 -14.55 -19.30 1.65
C GLY A 49 -14.80 -20.68 2.28
N GLN A 50 -16.05 -20.99 2.62
CA GLN A 50 -16.43 -22.32 3.13
C GLN A 50 -16.24 -23.41 2.06
N GLY A 51 -16.61 -23.12 0.81
CA GLY A 51 -16.38 -24.02 -0.33
C GLY A 51 -14.90 -24.34 -0.54
N LEU A 52 -14.01 -23.36 -0.35
CA LEU A 52 -12.56 -23.58 -0.40
C LEU A 52 -12.08 -24.54 0.69
N ILE A 53 -12.52 -24.34 1.94
CA ILE A 53 -12.18 -25.25 3.05
C ILE A 53 -12.66 -26.67 2.73
N LYS A 54 -13.92 -26.81 2.29
CA LYS A 54 -14.49 -28.11 1.91
C LYS A 54 -13.66 -28.79 0.82
N ARG A 55 -13.28 -28.07 -0.23
CA ARG A 55 -12.48 -28.61 -1.32
C ARG A 55 -11.10 -29.09 -0.87
N ILE A 56 -10.42 -28.30 -0.03
CA ILE A 56 -9.11 -28.68 0.53
C ILE A 56 -9.23 -29.94 1.39
N PHE A 57 -10.28 -30.00 2.22
CA PHE A 57 -10.54 -31.17 3.06
C PHE A 57 -10.84 -32.42 2.22
N GLU A 58 -11.66 -32.33 1.18
CA GLU A 58 -11.91 -33.42 0.23
C GLU A 58 -10.62 -33.94 -0.41
N ILE A 59 -9.75 -33.03 -0.86
CA ILE A 59 -8.45 -33.40 -1.45
C ILE A 59 -7.54 -34.07 -0.40
N SER A 60 -7.48 -33.54 0.81
CA SER A 60 -6.66 -34.11 1.90
C SER A 60 -7.04 -35.55 2.25
N ARG A 61 -8.25 -35.98 1.91
CA ARG A 61 -8.78 -37.34 2.14
C ARG A 61 -8.59 -38.29 0.97
N MET A 62 -8.10 -37.83 -0.18
CA MET A 62 -7.81 -38.72 -1.30
C MET A 62 -6.63 -39.63 -0.95
N PRO A 63 -6.61 -40.90 -1.38
CA PRO A 63 -5.58 -41.88 -1.01
C PRO A 63 -4.15 -41.39 -1.22
N GLN A 64 -3.90 -40.68 -2.34
CA GLN A 64 -2.58 -40.17 -2.70
C GLN A 64 -2.11 -38.96 -1.88
N PHE A 65 -2.99 -38.30 -1.12
CA PHE A 65 -2.68 -37.12 -0.31
C PHE A 65 -2.77 -37.37 1.21
N LEU A 66 -3.15 -38.60 1.60
CA LEU A 66 -3.34 -38.95 2.99
C LEU A 66 -2.03 -38.81 3.78
N GLY A 67 -2.06 -38.03 4.86
CA GLY A 67 -0.88 -37.73 5.68
C GLY A 67 0.13 -36.76 5.03
N LYS A 68 -0.19 -36.19 3.87
CA LYS A 68 0.64 -35.23 3.15
C LYS A 68 0.08 -33.82 3.15
N ILE A 69 -1.25 -33.73 3.05
CA ILE A 69 -2.01 -32.48 3.14
C ILE A 69 -2.85 -32.59 4.40
N ILE A 70 -2.55 -31.76 5.39
CA ILE A 70 -3.13 -31.84 6.72
C ILE A 70 -3.91 -30.56 6.98
N PHE A 71 -5.22 -30.68 7.21
CA PHE A 71 -6.05 -29.57 7.65
C PHE A 71 -6.16 -29.58 9.18
N LEU A 72 -5.70 -28.52 9.82
CA LEU A 72 -5.77 -28.33 11.26
C LEU A 72 -6.94 -27.40 11.59
N GLU A 73 -7.91 -27.94 12.30
CA GLU A 73 -9.13 -27.23 12.69
C GLU A 73 -8.86 -26.16 13.76
N ASP A 74 -9.81 -25.25 13.93
CA ASP A 74 -9.81 -24.25 14.99
C ASP A 74 -8.55 -23.39 15.13
N TYR A 75 -8.12 -22.80 14.00
CA TYR A 75 -7.04 -21.80 14.02
C TYR A 75 -7.30 -20.68 15.03
N ASP A 76 -6.43 -20.62 16.03
CA ASP A 76 -6.42 -19.64 17.10
C ASP A 76 -4.98 -19.19 17.40
N MET A 77 -4.78 -18.41 18.46
CA MET A 77 -3.44 -17.96 18.84
C MET A 77 -2.51 -19.08 19.30
N GLN A 78 -3.03 -20.14 19.92
CA GLN A 78 -2.22 -21.26 20.39
C GLN A 78 -1.70 -22.09 19.22
N LEU A 79 -2.58 -22.41 18.27
CA LEU A 79 -2.22 -23.11 17.05
C LEU A 79 -1.32 -22.24 16.17
N ALA A 80 -1.60 -20.95 16.06
CA ALA A 80 -0.72 -20.00 15.37
C ALA A 80 0.70 -20.04 15.93
N ARG A 81 0.88 -19.98 17.27
CA ARG A 81 2.20 -20.04 17.91
C ARG A 81 2.99 -21.30 17.53
N ARG A 82 2.32 -22.46 17.45
CA ARG A 82 2.96 -23.73 17.04
C ARG A 82 3.34 -23.73 15.57
N LEU A 83 2.47 -23.20 14.71
CA LEU A 83 2.70 -23.23 13.26
C LEU A 83 3.76 -22.23 12.82
N VAL A 84 3.72 -20.99 13.32
CA VAL A 84 4.72 -19.96 12.95
C VAL A 84 6.13 -20.29 13.43
N SER A 85 6.29 -21.26 14.33
CA SER A 85 7.60 -21.74 14.82
C SER A 85 7.91 -23.18 14.41
N GLY A 86 6.98 -23.86 13.74
CA GLY A 86 7.07 -25.30 13.49
C GLY A 86 7.08 -25.71 12.02
N VAL A 87 6.72 -24.81 11.10
CA VAL A 87 6.83 -25.07 9.66
C VAL A 87 8.12 -24.45 9.11
N ASP A 88 8.67 -25.02 8.03
CA ASP A 88 9.88 -24.45 7.42
C ASP A 88 9.58 -23.27 6.50
N ILE A 89 8.41 -23.28 5.84
CA ILE A 89 7.94 -22.21 4.93
C ILE A 89 6.56 -21.74 5.34
N TRP A 90 6.40 -20.41 5.43
CA TRP A 90 5.11 -19.74 5.53
C TRP A 90 4.66 -19.26 4.14
N MET A 91 3.58 -19.83 3.63
CA MET A 91 3.14 -19.60 2.26
C MET A 91 1.93 -18.66 2.19
N ASN A 92 1.99 -17.65 1.32
CA ASN A 92 0.89 -16.72 1.06
C ASN A 92 0.71 -16.46 -0.44
N THR A 93 -0.51 -16.59 -0.95
CA THR A 93 -0.78 -16.46 -2.38
C THR A 93 -1.89 -15.45 -2.70
N PRO A 94 -1.91 -14.24 -2.11
CA PRO A 94 -3.00 -13.30 -2.34
C PRO A 94 -3.09 -12.86 -3.81
N THR A 95 -4.29 -12.58 -4.29
CA THR A 95 -4.51 -11.87 -5.54
C THR A 95 -3.99 -10.44 -5.39
N ARG A 96 -3.11 -10.01 -6.29
CA ARG A 96 -2.56 -8.64 -6.29
C ARG A 96 -3.63 -7.62 -6.68
N PRO A 97 -3.62 -6.40 -6.12
CA PRO A 97 -2.91 -5.93 -4.94
C PRO A 97 -3.84 -5.96 -3.70
N LEU A 98 -4.51 -7.08 -3.46
CA LEU A 98 -5.60 -7.15 -2.47
C LEU A 98 -5.10 -7.45 -1.05
N GLU A 99 -3.80 -7.70 -0.86
CA GLU A 99 -3.18 -7.74 0.46
C GLU A 99 -2.59 -6.37 0.83
N ALA A 100 -3.16 -5.72 1.85
CA ALA A 100 -2.60 -4.45 2.32
C ALA A 100 -1.23 -4.60 3.01
N SER A 101 -1.02 -5.70 3.75
CA SER A 101 0.23 -5.97 4.48
C SER A 101 0.37 -7.49 4.70
N GLY A 102 0.07 -8.01 5.90
CA GLY A 102 0.05 -9.44 6.19
C GLY A 102 0.96 -9.88 7.34
N THR A 103 0.60 -9.50 8.58
CA THR A 103 1.43 -9.73 9.78
C THR A 103 1.73 -11.18 10.14
N SER A 104 1.03 -12.16 9.55
CA SER A 104 1.35 -13.57 9.78
C SER A 104 2.71 -13.97 9.19
N GLY A 105 3.09 -13.38 8.06
CA GLY A 105 4.41 -13.63 7.46
C GLY A 105 5.52 -13.03 8.32
N GLU A 106 5.30 -11.83 8.88
CA GLU A 106 6.21 -11.18 9.83
C GLU A 106 6.38 -12.02 11.10
N LYS A 107 5.31 -12.66 11.61
CA LYS A 107 5.42 -13.55 12.79
C LYS A 107 6.25 -14.80 12.48
N ALA A 108 6.07 -15.39 11.31
CA ALA A 108 6.84 -16.52 10.84
C ALA A 108 8.33 -16.14 10.68
N GLU A 109 8.59 -14.99 10.07
CA GLU A 109 9.92 -14.40 9.89
C GLU A 109 10.70 -14.30 11.21
N MET A 110 10.03 -13.81 12.27
CA MET A 110 10.62 -13.68 13.61
C MET A 110 10.98 -15.01 14.27
N ASN A 111 10.51 -16.14 13.75
CA ASN A 111 10.84 -17.49 14.20
C ASN A 111 11.82 -18.21 13.26
N GLY A 112 12.40 -17.51 12.27
CA GLY A 112 13.28 -18.12 11.26
C GLY A 112 12.54 -18.97 10.23
N VAL A 113 11.22 -18.84 10.16
CA VAL A 113 10.41 -19.48 9.11
C VAL A 113 10.44 -18.58 7.88
N VAL A 114 10.88 -19.14 6.76
CA VAL A 114 11.07 -18.39 5.52
C VAL A 114 9.76 -18.25 4.74
N ASN A 115 9.60 -17.15 4.04
CA ASN A 115 8.36 -16.86 3.33
C ASN A 115 8.43 -17.30 1.87
N LEU A 116 7.32 -17.87 1.37
CA LEU A 116 7.03 -18.05 -0.05
C LEU A 116 5.75 -17.28 -0.35
N SER A 117 5.86 -16.11 -0.95
CA SER A 117 4.70 -15.24 -1.13
C SER A 117 4.67 -14.51 -2.47
N VAL A 118 3.50 -14.07 -2.87
CA VAL A 118 3.39 -13.01 -3.87
C VAL A 118 4.04 -11.73 -3.34
N LEU A 119 4.75 -10.98 -4.18
CA LEU A 119 5.13 -9.58 -3.93
C LEU A 119 3.85 -8.73 -3.89
N ASP A 120 3.13 -8.83 -2.79
CA ASP A 120 1.97 -8.03 -2.41
C ASP A 120 1.98 -7.83 -0.89
N GLY A 121 1.35 -6.77 -0.41
CA GLY A 121 1.39 -6.37 1.00
C GLY A 121 2.82 -6.24 1.55
N TRP A 122 3.07 -6.78 2.75
CA TRP A 122 4.33 -6.60 3.47
C TRP A 122 5.54 -7.21 2.73
N TRP A 123 5.29 -8.22 1.88
CA TRP A 123 6.34 -8.96 1.18
C TRP A 123 6.97 -8.13 0.05
N VAL A 124 6.26 -7.13 -0.50
CA VAL A 124 6.85 -6.16 -1.45
C VAL A 124 8.01 -5.41 -0.79
N GLU A 125 7.82 -4.97 0.45
CA GLU A 125 8.84 -4.25 1.22
C GLU A 125 9.90 -5.20 1.79
N GLY A 126 9.48 -6.42 2.16
CA GLY A 126 10.26 -7.33 2.97
C GLY A 126 11.15 -8.28 2.19
N TYR A 127 10.79 -8.62 0.96
CA TYR A 127 11.54 -9.59 0.16
C TYR A 127 13.01 -9.17 -0.03
N ARG A 128 13.91 -10.11 0.22
CA ARG A 128 15.34 -10.01 -0.10
C ARG A 128 15.74 -11.28 -0.85
N GLU A 129 16.55 -11.13 -1.88
CA GLU A 129 17.10 -12.27 -2.61
C GLU A 129 17.89 -13.17 -1.66
N GLY A 130 17.69 -14.48 -1.74
CA GLY A 130 18.32 -15.45 -0.84
C GLY A 130 17.77 -15.47 0.60
N ALA A 131 16.61 -14.84 0.85
CA ALA A 131 15.92 -14.80 2.15
C ALA A 131 14.43 -15.19 2.03
N GLY A 132 14.13 -16.16 1.16
CA GLY A 132 12.78 -16.61 0.84
C GLY A 132 12.51 -16.54 -0.66
N TRP A 133 11.25 -16.78 -1.03
CA TRP A 133 10.83 -16.88 -2.42
C TRP A 133 9.65 -15.98 -2.71
N ALA A 134 9.58 -15.48 -3.94
CA ALA A 134 8.56 -14.55 -4.33
C ALA A 134 7.95 -14.85 -5.70
N LEU A 135 6.64 -14.66 -5.83
CA LEU A 135 5.99 -14.51 -7.13
C LEU A 135 6.01 -13.03 -7.54
N PRO A 136 6.08 -12.70 -8.85
CA PRO A 136 6.23 -11.32 -9.31
C PRO A 136 5.14 -10.36 -8.80
N GLU A 137 5.50 -9.09 -8.61
CA GLU A 137 4.58 -8.02 -8.16
C GLU A 137 3.51 -7.72 -9.23
N LYS A 138 3.95 -7.63 -10.49
CA LYS A 138 3.07 -7.30 -11.61
C LYS A 138 2.44 -8.56 -12.20
N ARG A 139 1.19 -8.39 -12.63
CA ARG A 139 0.43 -9.41 -13.36
C ARG A 139 0.99 -9.56 -14.77
N THR A 140 1.00 -10.78 -15.28
CA THR A 140 1.27 -11.07 -16.70
C THR A 140 -0.03 -11.09 -17.50
N TYR A 141 -1.10 -11.64 -16.92
CA TYR A 141 -2.39 -11.77 -17.58
C TYR A 141 -3.48 -10.92 -16.91
N GLN A 142 -4.34 -10.32 -17.75
CA GLN A 142 -5.56 -9.65 -17.30
C GLN A 142 -6.60 -10.65 -16.80
N ASN A 143 -6.71 -11.81 -17.46
CA ASN A 143 -7.59 -12.89 -17.02
C ASN A 143 -7.06 -13.54 -15.72
N GLN A 144 -7.91 -13.59 -14.69
CA GLN A 144 -7.53 -14.14 -13.38
C GLN A 144 -7.18 -15.63 -13.45
N GLY A 145 -7.91 -16.43 -14.23
CA GLY A 145 -7.66 -17.87 -14.36
C GLY A 145 -6.30 -18.18 -14.98
N TYR A 146 -5.91 -17.46 -16.04
CA TYR A 146 -4.56 -17.60 -16.63
C TYR A 146 -3.47 -17.13 -15.67
N GLN A 147 -3.70 -16.05 -14.91
CA GLN A 147 -2.75 -15.62 -13.88
C GLN A 147 -2.61 -16.67 -12.77
N ASP A 148 -3.71 -17.31 -12.35
CA ASP A 148 -3.67 -18.36 -11.34
C ASP A 148 -2.95 -19.61 -11.84
N GLN A 149 -3.13 -20.00 -13.12
CA GLN A 149 -2.37 -21.10 -13.73
C GLN A 149 -0.86 -20.81 -13.77
N LEU A 150 -0.47 -19.59 -14.15
CA LEU A 150 0.93 -19.17 -14.14
C LEU A 150 1.52 -19.16 -12.73
N ASP A 151 0.81 -18.57 -11.76
CA ASP A 151 1.25 -18.52 -10.37
C ASP A 151 1.39 -19.95 -9.79
N ALA A 152 0.45 -20.84 -10.06
CA ALA A 152 0.53 -22.25 -9.63
C ALA A 152 1.74 -22.96 -10.24
N ALA A 153 1.92 -22.85 -11.56
CA ALA A 153 3.05 -23.45 -12.26
C ALA A 153 4.40 -22.96 -11.72
N THR A 154 4.47 -21.66 -11.36
CA THR A 154 5.64 -21.05 -10.74
C THR A 154 5.88 -21.61 -9.33
N ILE A 155 4.84 -21.70 -8.49
CA ILE A 155 4.96 -22.29 -7.15
C ILE A 155 5.46 -23.73 -7.22
N TYR A 156 4.88 -24.57 -8.09
CA TYR A 156 5.34 -25.95 -8.26
C TYR A 156 6.79 -25.98 -8.75
N GLY A 157 7.17 -25.11 -9.69
CA GLY A 157 8.55 -25.01 -10.18
C GLY A 157 9.55 -24.65 -9.08
N LEU A 158 9.22 -23.68 -8.22
CA LEU A 158 10.03 -23.31 -7.07
C LEU A 158 10.16 -24.48 -6.08
N LEU A 159 9.06 -25.19 -5.80
CA LEU A 159 9.07 -26.34 -4.90
C LEU A 159 9.96 -27.48 -5.41
N GLU A 160 9.83 -27.83 -6.69
CA GLU A 160 10.52 -28.97 -7.30
C GLU A 160 12.01 -28.71 -7.56
N ASN A 161 12.35 -27.51 -8.02
CA ASN A 161 13.68 -27.22 -8.56
C ASN A 161 14.58 -26.43 -7.62
N GLU A 162 14.02 -25.73 -6.63
CA GLU A 162 14.78 -24.88 -5.72
C GLU A 162 14.59 -25.29 -4.26
N ILE A 163 13.37 -25.16 -3.75
CA ILE A 163 13.06 -25.28 -2.32
C ILE A 163 13.32 -26.69 -1.80
N ALA A 164 12.69 -27.72 -2.38
CA ALA A 164 12.85 -29.08 -1.87
C ALA A 164 14.29 -29.60 -2.08
N PRO A 165 14.94 -29.43 -3.25
CA PRO A 165 16.36 -29.76 -3.40
C PRO A 165 17.25 -29.09 -2.35
N LEU A 166 17.06 -27.79 -2.11
CA LEU A 166 17.88 -27.02 -1.17
C LEU A 166 17.65 -27.48 0.28
N TYR A 167 16.40 -27.70 0.70
CA TYR A 167 16.07 -28.18 2.04
C TYR A 167 16.63 -29.57 2.34
N PHE A 168 16.49 -30.50 1.38
CA PHE A 168 16.87 -31.90 1.56
C PHE A 168 18.35 -32.19 1.22
N ASN A 169 19.11 -31.20 0.73
CA ASN A 169 20.56 -31.31 0.54
C ASN A 169 21.31 -31.29 1.88
N LYS A 170 21.09 -32.33 2.68
CA LYS A 170 21.60 -32.45 4.04
C LYS A 170 23.04 -32.99 4.03
N ASN A 171 23.90 -32.35 4.81
CA ASN A 171 25.26 -32.83 5.07
C ASN A 171 25.25 -34.01 6.06
N GLN A 172 26.44 -34.47 6.46
CA GLN A 172 26.60 -35.58 7.40
C GLN A 172 25.99 -35.31 8.79
N ASP A 173 25.82 -34.04 9.16
CA ASP A 173 25.21 -33.61 10.42
C ASP A 173 23.66 -33.53 10.34
N GLY A 174 23.07 -33.85 9.18
CA GLY A 174 21.63 -33.99 9.02
C GLY A 174 20.86 -32.70 8.69
N TYR A 175 21.56 -31.62 8.31
CA TYR A 175 20.94 -30.36 7.89
C TYR A 175 21.53 -29.82 6.59
N SER A 176 20.79 -28.96 5.90
CA SER A 176 21.29 -28.27 4.70
C SER A 176 21.94 -26.94 5.08
N GLU A 177 23.23 -26.78 4.80
CA GLU A 177 23.96 -25.54 5.05
C GLU A 177 23.36 -24.37 4.27
N ASP A 178 22.93 -24.61 3.02
CA ASP A 178 22.32 -23.59 2.19
C ASP A 178 20.94 -23.19 2.70
N TRP A 179 20.16 -24.14 3.23
CA TRP A 179 18.91 -23.81 3.91
C TRP A 179 19.14 -22.90 5.12
N VAL A 180 20.15 -23.24 5.93
CA VAL A 180 20.52 -22.43 7.10
C VAL A 180 21.00 -21.04 6.68
N LYS A 181 21.68 -20.88 5.54
CA LYS A 181 22.03 -19.56 4.99
C LYS A 181 20.77 -18.75 4.65
N VAL A 182 19.77 -19.36 4.01
CA VAL A 182 18.50 -18.66 3.71
C VAL A 182 17.83 -18.19 4.99
N VAL A 183 17.72 -19.04 6.01
CA VAL A 183 17.14 -18.68 7.32
C VAL A 183 17.92 -17.54 7.99
N LYS A 184 19.26 -17.61 7.99
CA LYS A 184 20.12 -16.54 8.54
C LYS A 184 19.95 -15.22 7.80
N ASN A 185 19.86 -15.25 6.48
CA ASN A 185 19.62 -14.05 5.68
C ASN A 185 18.25 -13.44 6.00
N SER A 186 17.21 -14.27 6.11
CA SER A 186 15.86 -13.88 6.54
C SER A 186 15.92 -13.08 7.85
N ILE A 187 16.47 -13.70 8.90
CA ILE A 187 16.57 -13.09 10.23
C ILE A 187 17.44 -11.82 10.22
N ALA A 188 18.56 -11.83 9.49
CA ALA A 188 19.50 -10.70 9.52
C ALA A 188 19.00 -9.49 8.72
N THR A 189 18.30 -9.71 7.61
CA THR A 189 18.01 -8.65 6.62
C THR A 189 16.54 -8.24 6.56
N ILE A 190 15.64 -9.04 7.14
CA ILE A 190 14.19 -8.78 7.12
C ILE A 190 13.71 -8.47 8.54
N ALA A 191 13.86 -9.42 9.48
CA ALA A 191 13.28 -9.35 10.83
C ALA A 191 13.48 -8.00 11.58
N PRO A 192 14.65 -7.33 11.54
CA PRO A 192 14.86 -6.07 12.27
C PRO A 192 13.93 -4.93 11.82
N HIS A 193 13.45 -4.99 10.58
CA HIS A 193 12.58 -3.96 9.99
C HIS A 193 11.11 -4.14 10.36
N TYR A 194 10.68 -5.33 10.80
CA TYR A 194 9.26 -5.67 11.05
C TYR A 194 8.95 -5.82 12.54
N THR A 195 9.51 -4.92 13.35
CA THR A 195 9.23 -4.88 14.80
C THR A 195 8.09 -3.91 15.12
N MET A 196 7.24 -4.28 16.08
CA MET A 196 6.22 -3.38 16.62
C MET A 196 6.83 -2.10 17.21
N LYS A 197 8.05 -2.17 17.75
CA LYS A 197 8.75 -0.98 18.25
C LYS A 197 8.98 0.03 17.14
N ARG A 198 9.56 -0.40 16.00
CA ARG A 198 9.78 0.49 14.85
C ARG A 198 8.49 1.15 14.39
N GLN A 199 7.42 0.37 14.28
CA GLN A 199 6.11 0.91 13.91
C GLN A 199 5.62 1.95 14.92
N LEU A 200 5.71 1.67 16.23
CA LEU A 200 5.27 2.59 17.26
C LEU A 200 6.09 3.89 17.25
N ASP A 201 7.42 3.79 17.15
CA ASP A 201 8.31 4.95 17.04
C ASP A 201 7.91 5.82 15.82
N ASP A 202 7.68 5.20 14.65
CA ASP A 202 7.18 5.87 13.45
C ASP A 202 5.85 6.61 13.70
N TYR A 203 4.92 6.00 14.45
CA TYR A 203 3.63 6.60 14.78
C TYR A 203 3.74 7.76 15.77
N TYR A 204 4.60 7.64 16.78
CA TYR A 204 4.86 8.70 17.73
C TYR A 204 5.43 9.92 17.02
N ASP A 205 6.51 9.73 16.25
CA ASP A 205 7.23 10.82 15.59
C ASP A 205 6.36 11.52 14.54
N LYS A 206 5.65 10.75 13.69
CA LYS A 206 4.91 11.31 12.55
C LYS A 206 3.54 11.85 12.93
N PHE A 207 2.87 11.25 13.92
CA PHE A 207 1.46 11.53 14.18
C PHE A 207 1.20 11.95 15.63
N TYR A 208 1.50 11.09 16.61
CA TYR A 208 0.99 11.29 17.97
C TYR A 208 1.63 12.48 18.69
N GLU A 209 2.94 12.71 18.55
CA GLU A 209 3.57 13.87 19.20
C GLU A 209 3.08 15.20 18.59
N SER A 210 2.99 15.26 17.27
CA SER A 210 2.50 16.44 16.55
C SER A 210 1.04 16.74 16.91
N GLN A 211 0.20 15.70 16.99
CA GLN A 211 -1.19 15.81 17.42
C GLN A 211 -1.28 16.28 18.87
N ALA A 212 -0.52 15.68 19.80
CA ALA A 212 -0.53 16.06 21.21
C ALA A 212 -0.13 17.54 21.41
N LYS A 213 0.98 17.98 20.78
CA LYS A 213 1.42 19.38 20.82
C LYS A 213 0.34 20.33 20.30
N ARG A 214 -0.35 19.95 19.22
CA ARG A 214 -1.43 20.74 18.63
C ARG A 214 -2.67 20.79 19.52
N SER A 215 -3.09 19.66 20.09
CA SER A 215 -4.24 19.58 21.00
C SER A 215 -4.04 20.48 22.21
N HIS A 216 -2.87 20.42 22.86
CA HIS A 216 -2.55 21.30 23.98
C HIS A 216 -2.60 22.79 23.60
N LYS A 217 -2.13 23.15 22.41
CA LYS A 217 -2.20 24.54 21.92
C LYS A 217 -3.64 25.00 21.69
N LEU A 218 -4.51 24.11 21.21
CA LEU A 218 -5.92 24.41 20.96
C LEU A 218 -6.74 24.51 22.25
N GLU A 219 -6.43 23.70 23.26
CA GLU A 219 -7.13 23.66 24.56
C GLU A 219 -6.78 24.84 25.49
N ALA A 220 -5.60 25.44 25.29
CA ALA A 220 -5.12 26.54 26.11
C ALA A 220 -6.06 27.76 26.09
N ASN A 221 -6.10 28.49 27.21
CA ASN A 221 -6.86 29.74 27.38
C ASN A 221 -8.35 29.61 27.03
N ASP A 222 -9.04 28.62 27.62
CA ASP A 222 -10.45 28.33 27.37
C ASP A 222 -10.76 28.15 25.86
N ASN A 223 -9.93 27.35 25.19
CA ASN A 223 -10.05 27.03 23.78
C ASN A 223 -9.99 28.24 22.82
N LYS A 224 -9.35 29.36 23.22
CA LYS A 224 -9.35 30.62 22.44
C LYS A 224 -8.94 30.41 20.98
N LEU A 225 -7.82 29.72 20.73
CA LEU A 225 -7.33 29.48 19.37
C LEU A 225 -8.30 28.63 18.54
N ALA A 226 -8.95 27.65 19.16
CA ALA A 226 -9.95 26.82 18.47
C ALA A 226 -11.18 27.67 18.07
N LYS A 227 -11.64 28.56 18.96
CA LYS A 227 -12.74 29.50 18.67
C LYS A 227 -12.38 30.48 17.55
N GLU A 228 -11.16 31.01 17.53
CA GLU A 228 -10.66 31.88 16.45
C GLU A 228 -10.63 31.18 15.10
N ILE A 229 -10.14 29.93 15.04
CA ILE A 229 -10.14 29.13 13.81
C ILE A 229 -11.57 28.83 13.35
N ALA A 230 -12.48 28.50 14.26
CA ALA A 230 -13.88 28.22 13.93
C ALA A 230 -14.57 29.45 13.32
N LEU A 231 -14.45 30.62 13.97
CA LEU A 231 -15.00 31.88 13.47
C LEU A 231 -14.41 32.26 12.12
N TRP A 232 -13.11 32.02 11.91
CA TRP A 232 -12.49 32.23 10.60
C TRP A 232 -13.09 31.29 9.54
N LYS A 233 -13.25 30.00 9.83
CA LYS A 233 -13.85 29.03 8.89
C LYS A 233 -15.28 29.42 8.54
N GLU A 234 -16.08 29.84 9.51
CA GLU A 234 -17.45 30.33 9.30
C GLU A 234 -17.45 31.57 8.40
N SER A 235 -16.62 32.57 8.71
CA SER A 235 -16.51 33.80 7.90
C SER A 235 -16.11 33.52 6.44
N VAL A 236 -15.15 32.61 6.23
CA VAL A 236 -14.73 32.22 4.88
C VAL A 236 -15.84 31.43 4.17
N ALA A 237 -16.49 30.48 4.84
CA ALA A 237 -17.58 29.70 4.26
C ALA A 237 -18.74 30.59 3.80
N GLU A 238 -19.15 31.57 4.62
CA GLU A 238 -20.24 32.50 4.32
C GLU A 238 -19.97 33.35 3.07
N ARG A 239 -18.70 33.68 2.81
CA ARG A 239 -18.30 34.59 1.72
C ARG A 239 -17.66 33.89 0.53
N TRP A 240 -17.40 32.59 0.63
CA TRP A 240 -16.61 31.82 -0.34
C TRP A 240 -17.13 31.98 -1.77
N ASP A 241 -18.45 31.86 -1.95
CA ASP A 241 -19.06 31.94 -3.27
C ASP A 241 -19.06 33.37 -3.85
N SER A 242 -18.97 34.38 -2.98
CA SER A 242 -18.90 35.79 -3.36
C SER A 242 -17.51 36.21 -3.80
N ILE A 243 -16.45 35.46 -3.49
CA ILE A 243 -15.08 35.75 -3.94
C ILE A 243 -14.98 35.62 -5.46
N TYR A 244 -14.47 36.64 -6.15
CA TYR A 244 -14.35 36.66 -7.60
C TYR A 244 -13.01 37.21 -8.10
N VAL A 245 -12.70 36.90 -9.36
CA VAL A 245 -11.52 37.40 -10.06
C VAL A 245 -11.83 38.80 -10.60
N VAL A 246 -11.10 39.80 -10.15
CA VAL A 246 -11.21 41.19 -10.63
C VAL A 246 -10.51 41.33 -11.98
N SER A 247 -9.30 40.78 -12.09
CA SER A 247 -8.54 40.75 -13.33
C SER A 247 -7.55 39.58 -13.32
N LYS A 248 -7.14 39.17 -14.51
CA LYS A 248 -6.15 38.11 -14.72
C LYS A 248 -5.28 38.44 -15.92
N ASP A 249 -4.01 38.06 -15.84
CA ASP A 249 -3.03 38.08 -16.92
C ASP A 249 -2.47 36.66 -17.05
N GLU A 250 -2.95 35.98 -18.08
CA GLU A 250 -2.66 34.58 -18.41
C GLU A 250 -2.04 34.45 -19.81
N ASP A 251 -1.65 35.54 -20.46
CA ASP A 251 -1.19 35.53 -21.85
C ASP A 251 0.02 34.61 -22.03
N ALA A 252 0.86 34.55 -21.00
CA ALA A 252 2.01 33.64 -20.91
C ALA A 252 1.64 32.15 -20.99
N LEU A 253 0.37 31.76 -20.79
CA LEU A 253 -0.12 30.38 -20.88
C LEU A 253 -0.57 29.98 -22.29
N GLN A 254 -0.76 30.93 -23.22
CA GLN A 254 -1.27 30.65 -24.56
C GLN A 254 -0.17 30.12 -25.50
N ASP A 255 1.05 30.68 -25.42
CA ASP A 255 2.19 30.29 -26.26
C ASP A 255 3.45 30.01 -25.39
N ILE A 256 3.39 28.91 -24.64
CA ILE A 256 4.48 28.44 -23.78
C ILE A 256 5.64 27.94 -24.65
N SER A 257 6.74 28.69 -24.67
CA SER A 257 8.01 28.29 -25.31
C SER A 257 9.05 27.90 -24.28
N THR A 258 9.83 26.85 -24.58
CA THR A 258 10.87 26.37 -23.69
C THR A 258 12.01 27.39 -23.55
N GLY A 259 12.54 27.55 -22.34
CA GLY A 259 13.66 28.46 -22.06
C GLY A 259 13.28 29.90 -21.69
N HIS A 260 11.98 30.24 -21.63
CA HIS A 260 11.50 31.54 -21.17
C HIS A 260 10.82 31.44 -19.79
N LYS A 261 11.03 32.47 -18.96
CA LYS A 261 10.29 32.64 -17.71
C LYS A 261 8.90 33.17 -18.02
N LEU A 262 7.90 32.41 -17.62
CA LEU A 262 6.50 32.78 -17.73
C LEU A 262 6.02 33.37 -16.41
N LYS A 263 5.13 34.34 -16.52
CA LYS A 263 4.50 35.02 -15.38
C LYS A 263 2.99 35.01 -15.59
N VAL A 264 2.28 34.61 -14.55
CA VAL A 264 0.81 34.63 -14.52
C VAL A 264 0.38 35.43 -13.30
N THR A 265 -0.60 36.30 -13.47
CA THR A 265 -1.07 37.21 -12.41
C THR A 265 -2.58 37.13 -12.27
N TYR A 266 -3.08 37.12 -11.04
CA TYR A 266 -4.51 37.27 -10.73
C TYR A 266 -4.71 38.33 -9.66
N VAL A 267 -5.78 39.10 -9.80
CA VAL A 267 -6.28 39.99 -8.75
C VAL A 267 -7.62 39.43 -8.28
N ILE A 268 -7.69 39.08 -6.99
CA ILE A 268 -8.88 38.49 -6.36
C ILE A 268 -9.47 39.51 -5.39
N ASP A 269 -10.79 39.72 -5.46
CA ASP A 269 -11.53 40.43 -4.41
C ASP A 269 -12.02 39.40 -3.39
N GLU A 270 -11.42 39.43 -2.20
CA GLU A 270 -11.73 38.48 -1.12
C GLU A 270 -13.01 38.84 -0.32
N GLN A 271 -13.79 39.85 -0.75
CA GLN A 271 -15.07 40.22 -0.16
C GLN A 271 -14.98 40.55 1.35
N GLY A 272 -13.95 41.31 1.70
CA GLY A 272 -13.70 41.72 3.09
C GLY A 272 -13.14 40.60 3.98
N LEU A 273 -12.73 39.47 3.41
CA LEU A 273 -11.79 38.58 4.08
C LEU A 273 -10.36 39.16 4.00
N ASN A 274 -9.53 38.76 4.95
CA ASN A 274 -8.18 39.28 5.11
C ASN A 274 -7.13 38.23 4.76
N ASN A 275 -6.64 38.24 3.52
CA ASN A 275 -5.62 37.32 3.02
C ASN A 275 -5.98 35.84 3.31
N ALA A 276 -7.24 35.50 3.08
CA ALA A 276 -7.84 34.23 3.46
C ALA A 276 -7.78 33.19 2.34
N VAL A 277 -7.23 33.51 1.17
CA VAL A 277 -7.11 32.57 0.05
C VAL A 277 -5.66 32.40 -0.44
N GLY A 278 -5.39 31.24 -1.03
CA GLY A 278 -4.20 30.97 -1.82
C GLY A 278 -4.60 30.51 -3.23
N LEU A 279 -3.71 30.73 -4.20
CA LEU A 279 -3.87 30.26 -5.57
C LEU A 279 -2.76 29.27 -5.93
N GLU A 280 -3.12 28.30 -6.77
CA GLU A 280 -2.20 27.31 -7.35
C GLU A 280 -2.49 27.14 -8.84
N LEU A 281 -1.45 27.16 -9.67
CA LEU A 281 -1.51 26.76 -11.07
C LEU A 281 -1.23 25.26 -11.17
N VAL A 282 -2.21 24.51 -11.67
CA VAL A 282 -2.16 23.05 -11.75
C VAL A 282 -2.00 22.63 -13.20
N PHE A 283 -0.95 21.86 -13.49
CA PHE A 283 -0.72 21.21 -14.78
C PHE A 283 -1.14 19.75 -14.70
N LEU A 284 -1.88 19.29 -15.71
CA LEU A 284 -2.31 17.92 -15.87
C LEU A 284 -1.64 17.32 -17.10
N LYS A 285 -1.19 16.06 -17.01
CA LYS A 285 -0.78 15.31 -18.20
C LYS A 285 -2.01 14.99 -19.04
N ASN A 286 -1.86 15.03 -20.36
CA ASN A 286 -2.90 14.57 -21.28
C ASN A 286 -2.88 13.04 -21.35
N ALA A 287 -3.38 12.38 -20.30
CA ALA A 287 -3.55 10.93 -20.22
C ALA A 287 -5.00 10.53 -20.57
N PRO A 288 -5.29 9.25 -20.89
CA PRO A 288 -6.66 8.77 -21.08
C PRO A 288 -7.57 9.09 -19.87
N VAL A 289 -8.86 9.26 -20.14
CA VAL A 289 -9.89 9.91 -19.29
C VAL A 289 -9.97 9.41 -17.84
N ASP A 290 -9.52 8.20 -17.55
CA ASP A 290 -9.67 7.57 -16.23
C ASP A 290 -8.56 7.91 -15.22
N ASP A 291 -7.53 8.65 -15.64
CA ASP A 291 -6.35 8.89 -14.79
C ASP A 291 -5.86 10.35 -14.90
N VAL A 292 -6.56 11.26 -14.21
CA VAL A 292 -6.17 12.68 -14.10
C VAL A 292 -4.90 12.78 -13.25
N ASN A 293 -3.75 12.63 -13.92
CA ASN A 293 -2.45 12.70 -13.30
C ASN A 293 -1.99 14.16 -13.21
N ILE A 294 -2.04 14.73 -12.00
CA ILE A 294 -1.43 16.03 -11.69
C ILE A 294 0.06 15.92 -11.99
N HIS A 295 0.52 16.68 -12.98
CA HIS A 295 1.91 16.72 -13.39
C HIS A 295 2.73 17.64 -12.48
N LYS A 296 2.22 18.84 -12.25
CA LYS A 296 2.92 19.90 -11.51
C LYS A 296 1.92 20.86 -10.89
N VAL A 297 2.23 21.35 -9.69
CA VAL A 297 1.46 22.39 -9.01
C VAL A 297 2.42 23.52 -8.65
N ILE A 298 2.07 24.75 -9.03
CA ILE A 298 2.89 25.93 -8.82
C ILE A 298 2.10 26.90 -7.93
N PRO A 299 2.54 27.15 -6.68
CA PRO A 299 1.85 28.08 -5.79
C PRO A 299 2.10 29.52 -6.24
N PHE A 300 1.06 30.34 -6.22
CA PHE A 300 1.20 31.77 -6.40
C PHE A 300 1.71 32.42 -5.10
N LYS A 301 2.45 33.51 -5.24
CA LYS A 301 2.82 34.41 -4.14
C LYS A 301 1.90 35.61 -4.15
N MET A 302 1.34 35.97 -3.00
CA MET A 302 0.67 37.27 -2.85
C MET A 302 1.76 38.35 -2.84
N VAL A 303 1.69 39.28 -3.80
CA VAL A 303 2.72 40.32 -4.02
C VAL A 303 2.23 41.73 -3.71
N LYS A 304 0.91 41.94 -3.65
CA LYS A 304 0.31 43.26 -3.42
C LYS A 304 -1.09 43.13 -2.81
N THR A 305 -1.43 44.05 -1.92
CA THR A 305 -2.78 44.21 -1.35
C THR A 305 -3.21 45.67 -1.45
N GLU A 306 -4.39 45.91 -2.02
CA GLU A 306 -5.02 47.24 -2.10
C GLU A 306 -6.50 47.14 -1.75
N GLY A 307 -6.86 47.57 -0.53
CA GLY A 307 -8.22 47.36 -0.01
C GLY A 307 -8.54 45.87 0.07
N ASN A 308 -9.61 45.42 -0.61
CA ASN A 308 -10.00 44.01 -0.70
C ASN A 308 -9.37 43.26 -1.89
N HIS A 309 -8.52 43.92 -2.69
CA HIS A 309 -7.90 43.32 -3.86
C HIS A 309 -6.52 42.75 -3.51
N TYR A 310 -6.36 41.45 -3.71
CA TYR A 310 -5.12 40.71 -3.46
C TYR A 310 -4.54 40.26 -4.80
N THR A 311 -3.32 40.70 -5.08
CA THR A 311 -2.60 40.34 -6.31
C THR A 311 -1.70 39.16 -6.05
N PHE A 312 -1.87 38.11 -6.84
CA PHE A 312 -1.14 36.87 -6.78
C PHE A 312 -0.31 36.69 -8.05
N GLU A 313 0.95 36.30 -7.90
CA GLU A 313 1.89 36.08 -9.01
C GLU A 313 2.52 34.69 -8.93
N ALA A 314 2.50 33.96 -10.03
CA ALA A 314 3.26 32.72 -10.22
C ALA A 314 4.27 32.91 -11.35
N THR A 315 5.53 32.53 -11.10
CA THR A 315 6.59 32.52 -12.10
C THR A 315 7.15 31.12 -12.25
N PHE A 316 7.36 30.68 -13.48
CA PHE A 316 7.88 29.35 -13.75
C PHE A 316 8.57 29.24 -15.11
N ASP A 317 9.46 28.27 -15.21
CA ASP A 317 10.16 27.92 -16.44
C ASP A 317 9.47 26.72 -17.11
N ALA A 318 9.25 26.84 -18.42
CA ALA A 318 8.82 25.72 -19.25
C ALA A 318 10.03 24.86 -19.63
N THR A 319 10.33 23.87 -18.80
CA THR A 319 11.50 22.98 -18.98
C THR A 319 11.19 21.68 -19.71
N GLU A 320 9.90 21.34 -19.85
CA GLU A 320 9.44 20.09 -20.45
C GLU A 320 8.56 20.38 -21.67
N ALA A 321 8.81 19.67 -22.77
CA ALA A 321 7.99 19.74 -23.98
C ALA A 321 6.85 18.71 -23.90
N GLY A 322 5.63 19.11 -24.27
CA GLY A 322 4.47 18.22 -24.30
C GLY A 322 3.15 18.98 -24.31
N ALA A 323 2.04 18.25 -24.54
CA ALA A 323 0.70 18.81 -24.41
C ALA A 323 0.21 18.66 -22.96
N TYR A 324 -0.01 19.79 -22.29
CA TYR A 324 -0.52 19.85 -20.93
C TYR A 324 -1.81 20.65 -20.88
N LYS A 325 -2.72 20.26 -19.99
CA LYS A 325 -3.84 21.11 -19.60
C LYS A 325 -3.42 21.87 -18.35
N CYS A 326 -3.75 23.16 -18.27
CA CYS A 326 -3.52 23.94 -17.07
C CYS A 326 -4.83 24.58 -16.59
N ALA A 327 -4.93 24.75 -15.27
CA ALA A 327 -6.04 25.44 -14.63
C ALA A 327 -5.55 26.06 -13.31
N VAL A 328 -6.16 27.17 -12.89
CA VAL A 328 -5.87 27.77 -11.60
C VAL A 328 -6.96 27.39 -10.61
N ARG A 329 -6.55 27.03 -9.39
CA ARG A 329 -7.47 26.80 -8.27
C ARG A 329 -7.19 27.75 -7.13
N MET A 330 -8.26 28.17 -6.49
CA MET A 330 -8.30 28.92 -5.25
C MET A 330 -8.70 28.00 -4.10
N TYR A 331 -8.05 28.17 -2.95
CA TYR A 331 -8.33 27.43 -1.72
C TYR A 331 -8.18 28.35 -0.50
N PRO A 332 -8.87 28.08 0.62
CA PRO A 332 -8.69 28.84 1.85
C PRO A 332 -7.28 28.70 2.41
N LYS A 333 -6.69 29.79 2.86
CA LYS A 333 -5.36 29.85 3.46
C LYS A 333 -5.41 30.51 4.84
N ASN A 334 -4.93 29.79 5.84
CA ASN A 334 -4.73 30.31 7.18
C ASN A 334 -3.56 29.56 7.85
N ASP A 335 -2.58 30.30 8.34
CA ASP A 335 -1.36 29.73 8.97
C ASP A 335 -1.66 28.97 10.27
N LEU A 336 -2.85 29.17 10.83
CA LEU A 336 -3.31 28.43 12.00
C LEU A 336 -3.82 27.03 11.65
N LEU A 337 -4.10 26.70 10.39
CA LEU A 337 -4.48 25.36 9.97
C LEU A 337 -3.23 24.50 9.74
N PRO A 338 -3.13 23.30 10.34
CA PRO A 338 -2.00 22.40 10.14
C PRO A 338 -1.90 21.91 8.68
N HIS A 339 -3.05 21.67 8.04
CA HIS A 339 -3.15 21.18 6.67
C HIS A 339 -4.30 21.87 5.94
N ARG A 340 -4.19 22.04 4.62
CA ARG A 340 -5.28 22.60 3.80
C ARG A 340 -6.56 21.77 3.85
N GLN A 341 -6.43 20.45 4.06
CA GLN A 341 -7.56 19.53 4.12
C GLN A 341 -8.45 19.74 5.35
N ASP A 342 -7.99 20.47 6.37
CA ASP A 342 -8.81 20.86 7.52
C ASP A 342 -9.98 21.76 7.11
N PHE A 343 -9.91 22.43 5.96
CA PHE A 343 -10.98 23.22 5.40
C PHE A 343 -10.99 23.11 3.88
N ALA A 344 -11.55 22.00 3.40
CA ALA A 344 -11.41 21.50 2.03
C ALA A 344 -12.29 22.21 0.97
N TYR A 345 -12.39 23.54 1.02
CA TYR A 345 -12.97 24.32 -0.08
C TYR A 345 -11.97 24.46 -1.23
N VAL A 346 -12.45 24.32 -2.46
CA VAL A 346 -11.68 24.56 -3.69
C VAL A 346 -12.60 25.21 -4.71
N LYS A 347 -12.11 26.24 -5.38
CA LYS A 347 -12.79 26.89 -6.52
C LYS A 347 -11.81 26.92 -7.68
N TRP A 348 -12.18 26.32 -8.81
CA TRP A 348 -11.40 26.48 -10.05
C TRP A 348 -11.75 27.83 -10.66
N ILE A 349 -10.72 28.63 -10.95
CA ILE A 349 -10.87 29.96 -11.53
C ILE A 349 -10.22 29.95 -12.92
N GLY A 350 -11.00 30.34 -13.91
CA GLY A 350 -10.66 30.29 -15.33
C GLY A 350 -11.54 31.24 -16.11
#